data_AF-A0A2P6RFQ8-F1
#
_entry.id   AF-A0A2P6RFQ8-F1
#
_cell.length_a   1.000
_cell.length_b   1.000
_cell.length_c   1.000
_cell.angle_alpha   90.00
_cell.angle_beta   90.00
_cell.angle_gamma   90.00
#
_symmetry.space_group_name_H-M   'P 1'
#
loop_
_entity.id
_entity.type
_entity.pdbx_description
1 polymer ?
#
loop_
_entity_poly.entity_id
_entity_poly.type
_entity_poly.pdbx_seq_one_letter_code
_entity_poly.pdbx_strand_id
1 'polypeptide(L)'
;MYEPQVGDIIALTNVRPKCIDDLNRPPRFYLIAYVDKANDIEEFPDDLQFKILSSKPINYGEPDMHKSKRETLFAVYLMNLTTNLRVWKALKSEGNTNIINKVLQPKSYDGDSCSVCFSKEKCNAGISAIWPTICSQNLNESQEAAVLNCISLTQCHHQNSVKLIWGPPGTGKTKTMSLTLFALFQLKCRTLTCAPTNIAVLEVAARLRRLVNQSLEYGRYGLGDIVLFGNKKQMKIDNNDDLRDIFLDHRVKILIKCLVPLSGWKHLLESMIHLLDDPEEQYSLYLEKRAEKQKQNAQKNEEDNRKHNGDEDYPLT
;
A
#
# COMPACT_ATOMS: atom_id res chain seq x y z
N MET A 1 23.53 4.53 4.12
CA MET A 1 23.43 4.30 5.58
C MET A 1 22.32 3.30 5.80
N TYR A 2 22.45 2.35 6.74
CA TYR A 2 21.40 1.36 7.02
C TYR A 2 20.23 2.02 7.76
N GLU A 3 19.00 1.74 7.33
CA GLU A 3 17.75 2.17 7.96
C GLU A 3 17.05 0.91 8.52
N PRO A 4 16.90 0.78 9.85
CA PRO A 4 16.24 -0.38 10.45
C PRO A 4 14.79 -0.53 10.01
N GLN A 5 14.40 -1.75 9.63
CA GLN A 5 13.01 -2.10 9.32
C GLN A 5 12.49 -3.12 10.30
N VAL A 6 11.18 -3.06 10.58
CA VAL A 6 10.50 -4.10 11.37
C VAL A 6 10.75 -5.46 10.73
N GLY A 7 11.12 -6.43 11.55
CA GLY A 7 11.47 -7.76 11.07
C GLY A 7 12.96 -7.99 10.82
N ASP A 8 13.78 -6.93 10.83
CA ASP A 8 15.22 -7.08 10.65
C ASP A 8 15.85 -7.85 11.81
N ILE A 9 16.76 -8.75 11.46
CA ILE A 9 17.72 -9.35 12.35
C ILE A 9 19.05 -8.63 12.15
N ILE A 10 19.58 -8.12 13.24
CA ILE A 10 20.83 -7.37 13.28
C ILE A 10 21.82 -8.06 14.23
N ALA A 11 23.11 -7.98 13.87
CA ALA A 11 24.20 -8.24 14.80
C ALA A 11 24.63 -6.92 15.45
N LEU A 12 24.68 -6.90 16.77
CA LEU A 12 25.21 -5.81 17.57
C LEU A 12 26.63 -6.13 18.02
N THR A 13 27.56 -5.21 17.80
CA THR A 13 28.97 -5.35 18.17
C THR A 13 29.46 -4.11 18.91
N ASN A 14 30.42 -4.27 19.80
CA ASN A 14 31.06 -3.14 20.51
C ASN A 14 32.19 -2.45 19.71
N VAL A 15 32.56 -3.03 18.57
CA VAL A 15 33.55 -2.48 17.63
C VAL A 15 32.94 -2.44 16.25
N ARG A 16 33.21 -1.36 15.50
CA ARG A 16 32.78 -1.23 14.11
C ARG A 16 33.43 -2.35 13.27
N PRO A 17 32.64 -3.30 12.73
CA PRO A 17 33.19 -4.35 11.90
C PRO A 17 33.63 -3.78 10.55
N LYS A 18 34.74 -4.28 10.03
CA LYS A 18 35.29 -3.95 8.71
C LYS A 18 35.05 -5.08 7.71
N CYS A 19 34.99 -6.32 8.17
CA CYS A 19 34.63 -7.49 7.38
C CYS A 19 33.69 -8.43 8.17
N ILE A 20 33.16 -9.47 7.49
CA ILE A 20 32.29 -10.47 8.10
C ILE A 20 32.99 -11.26 9.22
N ASP A 21 34.30 -11.48 9.09
CA ASP A 21 35.10 -12.23 10.08
C ASP A 21 35.21 -11.50 11.41
N ASP A 22 35.07 -10.17 11.40
CA ASP A 22 35.08 -9.36 12.62
C ASP A 22 33.87 -9.66 13.53
N LEU A 23 32.79 -10.27 12.99
CA LEU A 23 31.66 -10.71 13.80
C LEU A 23 32.02 -11.92 14.68
N ASN A 24 32.93 -12.79 14.25
CA ASN A 24 33.26 -14.07 14.92
C ASN A 24 34.66 -14.06 15.55
N ARG A 25 35.06 -12.98 16.24
CA ARG A 25 36.41 -12.86 16.81
C ARG A 25 36.42 -12.99 18.34
N PRO A 26 36.72 -14.17 18.93
CA PRO A 26 36.88 -14.30 20.37
C PRO A 26 37.91 -13.30 20.93
N PRO A 27 37.69 -12.68 22.11
CA PRO A 27 36.56 -12.85 23.03
C PRO A 27 35.35 -11.92 22.72
N ARG A 28 35.32 -11.29 21.54
CA ARG A 28 34.34 -10.29 21.13
C ARG A 28 33.22 -10.95 20.33
N PHE A 29 32.15 -11.30 21.03
CA PHE A 29 30.97 -11.88 20.40
C PHE A 29 30.00 -10.78 19.97
N TYR A 30 29.31 -11.02 18.86
CA TYR A 30 28.15 -10.22 18.50
C TYR A 30 26.91 -10.71 19.25
N LEU A 31 25.98 -9.79 19.46
CA LEU A 31 24.66 -10.08 20.00
C LEU A 31 23.63 -10.02 18.86
N ILE A 32 22.79 -11.04 18.74
CA ILE A 32 21.69 -11.02 17.78
C ILE A 32 20.54 -10.21 18.38
N ALA A 33 19.96 -9.31 17.60
CA ALA A 33 18.74 -8.61 17.97
C ALA A 33 17.73 -8.59 16.81
N TYR A 34 16.45 -8.54 17.16
CA TYR A 34 15.33 -8.43 16.25
C TYR A 34 14.72 -7.04 16.37
N VAL A 35 14.48 -6.36 15.25
CA VAL A 35 13.80 -5.05 15.22
C VAL A 35 12.29 -5.25 15.31
N ASP A 36 11.74 -4.95 16.50
CA ASP A 36 10.32 -5.09 16.85
C ASP A 36 9.48 -3.92 16.32
N LYS A 37 10.04 -2.70 16.41
CA LYS A 37 9.41 -1.47 15.92
C LYS A 37 10.46 -0.58 15.29
N ALA A 38 10.13 0.04 14.18
CA ALA A 38 10.92 1.08 13.54
C ALA A 38 9.96 2.10 12.92
N ASN A 39 10.23 3.38 13.13
CA ASN A 39 9.46 4.46 12.52
C ASN A 39 9.89 4.65 11.06
N ASP A 40 8.95 5.04 10.19
CA ASP A 40 9.30 5.44 8.82
C ASP A 40 9.89 6.85 8.86
N ILE A 41 11.17 6.96 8.54
CA ILE A 41 11.92 8.23 8.56
C ILE A 41 11.33 9.24 7.56
N GLU A 42 10.68 8.76 6.49
CA GLU A 42 10.00 9.64 5.53
C GLU A 42 8.74 10.32 6.11
N GLU A 43 8.11 9.69 7.11
CA GLU A 43 6.89 10.19 7.75
C GLU A 43 7.20 10.96 9.04
N PHE A 44 8.26 10.57 9.76
CA PHE A 44 8.70 11.19 11.00
C PHE A 44 10.23 11.40 11.00
N PRO A 45 10.75 12.40 10.27
CA PRO A 45 12.19 12.59 10.08
C PRO A 45 12.96 12.90 11.39
N ASP A 46 12.27 13.44 12.39
CA ASP A 46 12.86 13.79 13.69
C ASP A 46 12.82 12.63 14.72
N ASP A 47 12.13 11.51 14.41
CA ASP A 47 11.92 10.39 15.33
C ASP A 47 12.63 9.11 14.85
N LEU A 48 13.95 9.08 15.03
CA LEU A 48 14.83 7.95 14.70
C LEU A 48 14.73 6.77 15.69
N GLN A 49 13.68 6.72 16.51
CA GLN A 49 13.53 5.67 17.51
C GLN A 49 13.10 4.35 16.88
N PHE A 50 13.81 3.29 17.25
CA PHE A 50 13.42 1.92 16.95
C PHE A 50 13.64 1.06 18.20
N LYS A 51 12.83 0.01 18.32
CA LYS A 51 12.86 -0.92 19.44
C LYS A 51 13.40 -2.26 18.96
N ILE A 52 14.31 -2.82 19.75
CA ILE A 52 14.87 -4.14 19.49
C ILE A 52 14.57 -5.13 20.61
N LEU A 53 14.54 -6.41 20.26
CA LEU A 53 14.55 -7.55 21.17
C LEU A 53 15.89 -8.25 21.00
N SER A 54 16.77 -8.13 21.98
CA SER A 54 18.08 -8.77 21.94
C SER A 54 18.02 -10.21 22.48
N SER A 55 18.89 -11.08 21.97
CA SER A 55 18.95 -12.49 22.40
C SER A 55 19.49 -12.68 23.83
N LYS A 56 20.18 -11.67 24.36
CA LYS A 56 20.69 -11.58 25.74
C LYS A 56 20.57 -10.12 26.22
N PRO A 57 20.55 -9.88 27.54
CA PRO A 57 20.56 -8.52 28.08
C PRO A 57 21.77 -7.72 27.59
N ILE A 58 21.54 -6.45 27.26
CA ILE A 58 22.61 -5.50 26.95
C ILE A 58 22.97 -4.82 28.27
N ASN A 59 24.15 -5.10 28.81
CA ASN A 59 24.64 -4.44 30.02
C ASN A 59 25.11 -3.03 29.68
N TYR A 60 24.40 -2.02 30.17
CA TYR A 60 24.78 -0.62 29.98
C TYR A 60 25.66 -0.06 31.13
N GLY A 61 26.13 -0.92 32.04
CA GLY A 61 26.77 -0.53 33.29
C GLY A 61 25.76 0.01 34.32
N GLU A 62 26.12 0.01 35.60
CA GLU A 62 25.33 0.69 36.63
C GLU A 62 25.37 2.22 36.39
N PRO A 63 24.27 2.95 36.64
CA PRO A 63 24.24 4.40 36.52
C PRO A 63 24.96 5.03 37.72
N ASP A 64 26.29 4.90 37.77
CA ASP A 64 27.09 5.60 38.77
C ASP A 64 27.16 7.10 38.46
N MET A 65 27.03 7.91 39.50
CA MET A 65 26.78 9.36 39.48
C MET A 65 27.86 10.23 38.80
N HIS A 66 28.88 9.62 38.20
CA HIS A 66 29.95 10.32 37.49
C HIS A 66 30.32 9.60 36.18
N LYS A 67 29.76 10.10 35.06
CA LYS A 67 30.13 9.78 33.66
C LYS A 67 30.05 8.29 33.27
N SER A 68 28.84 7.72 33.23
CA SER A 68 28.62 6.51 32.42
C SER A 68 28.79 6.86 30.94
N LYS A 69 29.96 6.51 30.36
CA LYS A 69 30.12 6.49 28.90
C LYS A 69 29.11 5.47 28.38
N ARG A 70 28.02 5.93 27.76
CA ARG A 70 27.12 5.05 27.01
C ARG A 70 27.99 4.25 26.04
N GLU A 71 28.04 2.94 26.21
CA GLU A 71 28.82 2.07 25.35
C GLU A 71 28.21 2.13 23.94
N THR A 72 28.99 2.59 22.97
CA THR A 72 28.53 2.69 21.58
C THR A 72 28.52 1.29 20.97
N LEU A 73 27.34 0.83 20.57
CA LEU A 73 27.17 -0.39 19.79
C LEU A 73 27.04 -0.06 18.31
N PHE A 74 27.55 -0.95 17.47
CA PHE A 74 27.40 -0.92 16.02
C PHE A 74 26.43 -2.01 15.60
N ALA A 75 25.50 -1.67 14.71
CA ALA A 75 24.54 -2.61 14.15
C ALA A 75 24.94 -3.02 12.72
N VAL A 76 24.89 -4.31 12.45
CA VAL A 76 25.06 -4.90 11.12
C VAL A 76 23.78 -5.62 10.74
N TYR A 77 23.17 -5.21 9.63
CA TYR A 77 22.02 -5.90 9.06
C TYR A 77 22.42 -7.31 8.60
N LEU A 78 21.66 -8.33 9.02
CA LEU A 78 21.87 -9.71 8.59
C LEU A 78 20.80 -10.13 7.58
N MET A 79 19.52 -10.04 7.96
CA MET A 79 18.39 -10.44 7.13
C MET A 79 17.07 -9.89 7.68
N ASN A 80 16.00 -9.87 6.88
CA ASN A 80 14.65 -9.56 7.35
C ASN A 80 13.81 -10.84 7.44
N LEU A 81 13.22 -11.11 8.62
CA LEU A 81 12.43 -12.31 8.88
C LEU A 81 10.94 -12.15 8.58
N THR A 82 10.47 -10.99 8.11
CA THR A 82 9.03 -10.73 7.91
C THR A 82 8.35 -11.80 7.05
N THR A 83 8.96 -12.18 5.93
CA THR A 83 8.40 -13.21 5.05
C THR A 83 8.35 -14.58 5.74
N ASN A 84 9.44 -14.98 6.40
CA ASN A 84 9.52 -16.27 7.11
C ASN A 84 8.51 -16.35 8.26
N LEU A 85 8.36 -15.27 9.03
CA LEU A 85 7.38 -15.17 10.11
C LEU A 85 5.94 -15.26 9.59
N ARG A 86 5.64 -14.64 8.44
CA ARG A 86 4.32 -14.75 7.79
C ARG A 86 4.02 -16.17 7.34
N VAL A 87 4.99 -16.84 6.69
CA VAL A 87 4.85 -18.24 6.26
C VAL A 87 4.65 -19.15 7.48
N TRP A 88 5.48 -19.01 8.51
CA TRP A 88 5.36 -19.77 9.75
C TRP A 88 3.99 -19.57 10.43
N LYS A 89 3.52 -18.32 10.50
CA LYS A 89 2.19 -18.01 11.05
C LYS A 89 1.07 -18.64 10.22
N ALA A 90 1.16 -18.62 8.90
CA ALA A 90 0.19 -19.26 8.02
C ALA A 90 0.16 -20.79 8.20
N LEU A 91 1.33 -21.43 8.30
CA LEU A 91 1.44 -22.87 8.55
C LEU A 91 0.87 -23.30 9.90
N LYS A 92 1.02 -22.46 10.93
CA LYS A 92 0.50 -22.72 12.28
C LYS A 92 -0.99 -22.37 12.42
N SER A 93 -1.54 -21.58 11.50
CA SER A 93 -2.94 -21.14 11.60
C SER A 93 -3.92 -22.27 11.29
N GLU A 94 -5.01 -22.36 12.06
CA GLU A 94 -6.17 -23.20 11.77
C GLU A 94 -6.99 -22.56 10.63
N GLY A 95 -6.41 -22.52 9.43
CA GLY A 95 -7.04 -21.96 8.24
C GLY A 95 -8.26 -22.76 7.78
N ASN A 96 -8.90 -22.33 6.69
CA ASN A 96 -10.03 -23.05 6.10
C ASN A 96 -9.60 -24.44 5.58
N THR A 97 -9.83 -25.46 6.39
CA THR A 97 -9.46 -26.85 6.11
C THR A 97 -10.12 -27.38 4.84
N ASN A 98 -11.27 -26.83 4.43
CA ASN A 98 -11.97 -27.30 3.23
C ASN A 98 -11.19 -27.01 1.93
N ILE A 99 -10.60 -25.82 1.80
CA ILE A 99 -9.78 -25.47 0.62
C ILE A 99 -8.50 -26.30 0.63
N ILE A 100 -7.84 -26.40 1.79
CA ILE A 100 -6.61 -27.18 1.96
C ILE A 100 -6.84 -28.65 1.59
N ASN A 101 -7.92 -29.25 2.11
CA ASN A 101 -8.28 -30.63 1.80
C ASN A 101 -8.54 -30.83 0.31
N LYS A 102 -9.21 -29.90 -0.38
CA LYS A 102 -9.42 -29.97 -1.84
C LYS A 102 -8.12 -29.88 -2.63
N VAL A 103 -7.15 -29.08 -2.17
CA VAL A 103 -5.84 -28.97 -2.81
C VAL A 103 -4.98 -30.21 -2.57
N LEU A 104 -5.00 -30.78 -1.35
CA LEU A 104 -4.20 -31.95 -0.98
C LEU A 104 -4.79 -33.28 -1.49
N GLN A 105 -6.11 -33.36 -1.62
CA GLN A 105 -6.85 -34.55 -2.05
C GLN A 105 -7.80 -34.21 -3.20
N PRO A 106 -7.26 -33.91 -4.40
CA PRO A 106 -8.10 -33.60 -5.56
C PRO A 106 -8.96 -34.83 -5.90
N LYS A 107 -10.29 -34.68 -5.87
CA LYS A 107 -11.19 -35.77 -6.26
C LYS A 107 -11.24 -35.86 -7.78
N SER A 108 -11.34 -37.07 -8.33
CA SER A 108 -11.41 -37.31 -9.78
C SER A 108 -12.58 -36.61 -10.48
N TYR A 109 -13.63 -36.24 -9.75
CA TYR A 109 -14.81 -35.53 -10.27
C TYR A 109 -14.79 -34.00 -10.04
N ASP A 110 -13.74 -33.43 -9.42
CA ASP A 110 -13.63 -31.96 -9.19
C ASP A 110 -13.33 -31.17 -10.50
N GLY A 111 -13.13 -31.87 -11.63
CA GLY A 111 -13.03 -31.28 -12.96
C GLY A 111 -14.33 -30.64 -13.42
N ASP A 112 -15.47 -31.22 -13.05
CA ASP A 112 -16.77 -30.82 -13.59
C ASP A 112 -17.38 -29.64 -12.84
N SER A 113 -18.21 -28.89 -13.56
CA SER A 113 -19.08 -27.88 -12.99
C SER A 113 -20.08 -28.52 -12.03
N CYS A 114 -20.60 -27.75 -11.07
CA CYS A 114 -21.58 -28.33 -10.17
C CYS A 114 -22.85 -28.72 -10.92
N SER A 115 -23.18 -30.02 -10.93
CA SER A 115 -24.41 -30.57 -11.54
C SER A 115 -25.70 -29.99 -10.96
N VAL A 116 -25.71 -29.60 -9.68
CA VAL A 116 -26.85 -28.96 -9.02
C VAL A 116 -27.06 -27.54 -9.55
N CYS A 117 -25.99 -26.76 -9.72
CA CYS A 117 -26.07 -25.38 -10.21
C CYS A 117 -26.22 -25.28 -11.73
N PHE A 118 -25.73 -26.27 -12.49
CA PHE A 118 -25.82 -26.28 -13.96
C PHE A 118 -27.27 -26.34 -14.46
N SER A 119 -28.18 -26.94 -13.69
CA SER A 119 -29.61 -27.00 -14.03
C SER A 119 -30.35 -25.66 -13.93
N LYS A 120 -29.69 -24.60 -13.42
CA LYS A 120 -30.22 -23.25 -13.27
C LYS A 120 -29.45 -22.22 -14.12
N GLU A 121 -29.09 -22.56 -15.35
CA GLU A 121 -28.74 -21.56 -16.38
C GLU A 121 -29.98 -20.72 -16.75
N LYS A 122 -30.44 -19.90 -15.80
CA LYS A 122 -31.08 -18.65 -16.15
C LYS A 122 -29.94 -17.73 -16.53
N CYS A 123 -29.88 -17.36 -17.81
CA CYS A 123 -29.05 -16.28 -18.33
C CYS A 123 -29.10 -15.10 -17.35
N ASN A 124 -28.07 -14.97 -16.53
CA ASN A 124 -28.06 -14.00 -15.46
C ASN A 124 -27.84 -12.62 -16.11
N ALA A 125 -28.72 -11.66 -15.82
CA ALA A 125 -28.69 -10.33 -16.43
C ALA A 125 -27.32 -9.64 -16.29
N GLY A 126 -26.60 -9.92 -15.19
CA GLY A 126 -25.24 -9.45 -14.98
C GLY A 126 -24.24 -9.99 -15.99
N ILE A 127 -24.28 -11.29 -16.32
CA ILE A 127 -23.36 -11.89 -17.31
C ILE A 127 -23.64 -11.31 -18.69
N SER A 128 -24.91 -11.20 -19.10
CA SER A 128 -25.28 -10.63 -20.41
C SER A 128 -24.84 -9.18 -20.57
N ALA A 129 -24.78 -8.40 -19.48
CA ALA A 129 -24.32 -7.01 -19.51
C ALA A 129 -22.79 -6.91 -19.64
N ILE A 130 -22.04 -7.84 -19.05
CA ILE A 130 -20.57 -7.80 -18.99
C ILE A 130 -19.95 -8.49 -20.22
N TRP A 131 -20.61 -9.51 -20.76
CA TRP A 131 -20.07 -10.37 -21.81
C TRP A 131 -19.61 -9.60 -23.07
N PRO A 132 -20.33 -8.59 -23.58
CA PRO A 132 -19.87 -7.80 -24.72
C PRO A 132 -18.49 -7.16 -24.50
N THR A 133 -18.24 -6.63 -23.29
CA THR A 133 -16.95 -6.02 -22.92
C THR A 133 -15.83 -7.05 -22.79
N ILE A 134 -16.14 -8.28 -22.39
CA ILE A 134 -15.15 -9.38 -22.34
C ILE A 134 -14.82 -9.86 -23.76
N CYS A 135 -15.84 -10.07 -24.60
CA CYS A 135 -15.68 -10.51 -25.99
C CYS A 135 -14.91 -9.49 -26.83
N SER A 136 -15.07 -8.18 -26.58
CA SER A 136 -14.34 -7.13 -27.30
C SER A 136 -12.82 -7.18 -27.08
N GLN A 137 -12.34 -8.04 -26.18
CA GLN A 137 -10.93 -8.18 -25.87
C GLN A 137 -10.21 -9.21 -26.74
N ASN A 138 -10.85 -9.83 -27.73
CA ASN A 138 -10.25 -10.85 -28.62
C ASN A 138 -9.61 -11.99 -27.81
N LEU A 139 -10.43 -12.72 -27.06
CA LEU A 139 -10.02 -13.94 -26.37
C LEU A 139 -10.14 -15.13 -27.31
N ASN A 140 -9.35 -16.18 -27.05
CA ASN A 140 -9.58 -17.48 -27.67
C ASN A 140 -10.55 -18.31 -26.83
N GLU A 141 -11.08 -19.39 -27.40
CA GLU A 141 -12.07 -20.27 -26.76
C GLU A 141 -11.64 -20.76 -25.38
N SER A 142 -10.36 -21.12 -25.21
CA SER A 142 -9.85 -21.60 -23.92
C SER A 142 -9.84 -20.52 -22.83
N GLN A 143 -9.56 -19.27 -23.20
CA GLN A 143 -9.55 -18.13 -22.30
C GLN A 143 -10.99 -17.73 -21.94
N GLU A 144 -11.90 -17.73 -22.91
CA GLU A 144 -13.32 -17.47 -22.70
C GLU A 144 -13.94 -18.52 -21.76
N ALA A 145 -13.68 -19.81 -22.03
CA ALA A 145 -14.13 -20.90 -21.17
C ALA A 145 -13.60 -20.76 -19.74
N ALA A 146 -12.33 -20.35 -19.57
CA ALA A 146 -11.76 -20.11 -18.24
C ALA A 146 -12.48 -18.97 -17.49
N VAL A 147 -12.78 -17.85 -18.16
CA VAL A 147 -13.51 -16.72 -17.57
C VAL A 147 -14.93 -17.13 -17.19
N LEU A 148 -15.66 -17.81 -18.10
CA LEU A 148 -17.01 -18.30 -17.85
C LEU A 148 -17.06 -19.30 -16.70
N ASN A 149 -16.09 -20.21 -16.62
CA ASN A 149 -15.99 -21.17 -15.53
C ASN A 149 -15.83 -20.42 -14.20
N CYS A 150 -14.92 -19.45 -14.10
CA CYS A 150 -14.78 -18.63 -12.90
C CYS A 150 -16.06 -17.88 -12.52
N ILE A 151 -16.77 -17.31 -13.49
CA ILE A 151 -18.05 -16.62 -13.24
C ILE A 151 -19.10 -17.59 -12.70
N SER A 152 -19.27 -18.77 -13.31
CA SER A 152 -20.25 -19.75 -12.84
C SER A 152 -19.99 -20.22 -11.41
N LEU A 153 -18.72 -20.29 -10.98
CA LEU A 153 -18.36 -20.63 -9.60
C LEU A 153 -18.83 -19.60 -8.58
N THR A 154 -18.99 -18.33 -8.95
CA THR A 154 -19.51 -17.29 -8.03
C THR A 154 -20.96 -17.55 -7.62
N GLN A 155 -21.70 -18.32 -8.41
CA GLN A 155 -23.11 -18.65 -8.19
C GLN A 155 -23.29 -19.94 -7.37
N CYS A 156 -22.19 -20.65 -7.12
CA CYS A 156 -22.18 -21.93 -6.43
C CYS A 156 -21.97 -21.72 -4.92
N HIS A 157 -23.06 -21.56 -4.17
CA HIS A 157 -22.99 -21.26 -2.73
C HIS A 157 -22.95 -22.49 -1.81
N HIS A 158 -23.07 -23.70 -2.36
CA HIS A 158 -23.20 -24.92 -1.56
C HIS A 158 -21.87 -25.68 -1.39
N GLN A 159 -20.78 -25.27 -2.05
CA GLN A 159 -19.46 -25.87 -1.86
C GLN A 159 -18.31 -24.91 -2.20
N ASN A 160 -17.17 -25.09 -1.53
CA ASN A 160 -15.93 -24.42 -1.92
C ASN A 160 -15.37 -25.05 -3.19
N SER A 161 -14.86 -24.25 -4.11
CA SER A 161 -14.27 -24.72 -5.38
C SER A 161 -12.81 -24.28 -5.49
N VAL A 162 -12.00 -25.13 -6.11
CA VAL A 162 -10.61 -24.81 -6.48
C VAL A 162 -10.46 -25.19 -7.94
N LYS A 163 -10.03 -24.25 -8.78
CA LYS A 163 -9.75 -24.49 -10.19
C LYS A 163 -8.34 -24.05 -10.53
N LEU A 164 -7.68 -24.82 -11.39
CA LEU A 164 -6.37 -24.51 -11.94
C LEU A 164 -6.54 -23.99 -13.38
N ILE A 165 -6.09 -22.76 -13.62
CA ILE A 165 -5.95 -22.23 -14.98
C ILE A 165 -4.47 -22.33 -15.34
N TRP A 166 -4.16 -23.15 -16.33
CA TRP A 166 -2.81 -23.36 -16.81
C TRP A 166 -2.66 -22.88 -18.25
N GLY A 167 -1.48 -22.36 -18.59
CA GLY A 167 -1.16 -21.94 -19.95
C GLY A 167 0.34 -21.76 -20.15
N PRO A 168 0.90 -22.19 -21.30
CA PRO A 168 2.29 -21.95 -21.67
C PRO A 168 2.71 -20.47 -21.64
N PRO A 169 4.02 -20.14 -21.70
CA PRO A 169 4.48 -18.77 -21.89
C PRO A 169 3.81 -18.10 -23.11
N GLY A 170 3.48 -16.81 -23.01
CA GLY A 170 2.83 -16.06 -24.11
C GLY A 170 1.32 -16.29 -24.30
N THR A 171 0.69 -17.24 -23.61
CA THR A 171 -0.75 -17.58 -23.78
C THR A 171 -1.75 -16.61 -23.14
N GLY A 172 -1.31 -15.41 -22.76
CA GLY A 172 -2.22 -14.38 -22.24
C GLY A 172 -2.79 -14.62 -20.84
N LYS A 173 -2.19 -15.49 -20.01
CA LYS A 173 -2.63 -15.76 -18.62
C LYS A 173 -3.03 -14.51 -17.82
N THR A 174 -2.19 -13.47 -17.84
CA THR A 174 -2.45 -12.21 -17.14
C THR A 174 -3.65 -11.47 -17.71
N LYS A 175 -3.87 -11.53 -19.03
CA LYS A 175 -5.05 -10.97 -19.70
C LYS A 175 -6.31 -11.70 -19.27
N THR A 176 -6.31 -13.03 -19.29
CA THR A 176 -7.41 -13.87 -18.81
C THR A 176 -7.73 -13.55 -17.36
N MET A 177 -6.72 -13.51 -16.48
CA MET A 177 -6.91 -13.17 -15.06
C MET A 177 -7.49 -11.75 -14.88
N SER A 178 -7.00 -10.76 -15.61
CA SER A 178 -7.50 -9.38 -15.52
C SER A 178 -8.98 -9.28 -15.93
N LEU A 179 -9.40 -10.06 -16.93
CA LEU A 179 -10.79 -10.10 -17.39
C LEU A 179 -11.69 -10.89 -16.44
N THR A 180 -11.19 -11.98 -15.87
CA THR A 180 -11.90 -12.66 -14.77
C THR A 180 -12.12 -11.70 -13.62
N LEU A 181 -11.09 -10.95 -13.19
CA LEU A 181 -11.23 -9.97 -12.11
C LEU A 181 -12.20 -8.84 -12.46
N PHE A 182 -12.18 -8.36 -13.71
CA PHE A 182 -13.15 -7.38 -14.18
C PHE A 182 -14.58 -7.93 -14.13
N ALA A 183 -14.80 -9.17 -14.55
CA ALA A 183 -16.11 -9.80 -14.45
C ALA A 183 -16.58 -9.94 -12.99
N LEU A 184 -15.70 -10.40 -12.09
CA LEU A 184 -15.97 -10.50 -10.67
C LEU A 184 -16.28 -9.14 -10.04
N PHE A 185 -15.57 -8.09 -10.46
CA PHE A 185 -15.80 -6.72 -10.04
C PHE A 185 -17.21 -6.24 -10.43
N GLN A 186 -17.60 -6.42 -11.70
CA GLN A 186 -18.92 -6.03 -12.20
C GLN A 186 -20.06 -6.84 -11.53
N LEU A 187 -19.79 -8.09 -11.16
CA LEU A 187 -20.69 -8.93 -10.38
C LEU A 187 -20.68 -8.62 -8.87
N LYS A 188 -19.98 -7.56 -8.44
CA LYS A 188 -19.83 -7.13 -7.03
C LYS A 188 -19.30 -8.24 -6.10
N CYS A 189 -18.47 -9.13 -6.64
CA CYS A 189 -17.81 -10.18 -5.88
C CYS A 189 -16.58 -9.61 -5.16
N ARG A 190 -16.56 -9.72 -3.82
CA ARG A 190 -15.36 -9.39 -3.03
C ARG A 190 -14.25 -10.38 -3.38
N THR A 191 -13.20 -9.88 -4.02
CA THR A 191 -12.14 -10.71 -4.59
C THR A 191 -10.79 -10.30 -4.02
N LEU A 192 -10.01 -11.27 -3.55
CA LEU A 192 -8.62 -11.09 -3.15
C LEU A 192 -7.71 -11.70 -4.22
N THR A 193 -6.85 -10.87 -4.81
CA THR A 193 -5.85 -11.31 -5.79
C THR A 193 -4.46 -11.20 -5.19
N CYS A 194 -3.65 -12.24 -5.35
CA CYS A 194 -2.27 -12.28 -4.90
C CYS A 194 -1.35 -12.76 -6.02
N ALA A 195 -0.10 -12.29 -6.01
CA ALA A 195 0.95 -12.82 -6.87
C ALA A 195 2.29 -12.87 -6.10
N PRO A 196 3.24 -13.74 -6.51
CA PRO A 196 4.51 -13.90 -5.80
C PRO A 196 5.43 -12.67 -5.85
N THR A 197 5.27 -11.78 -6.83
CA THR A 197 6.12 -10.60 -7.03
C THR A 197 5.31 -9.31 -7.13
N ASN A 198 5.88 -8.19 -6.66
CA ASN A 198 5.24 -6.87 -6.77
C ASN A 198 4.94 -6.52 -8.24
N ILE A 199 5.86 -6.83 -9.17
CA ILE A 199 5.67 -6.56 -10.61
C ILE A 199 4.41 -7.26 -11.14
N ALA A 200 4.18 -8.52 -10.76
CA ALA A 200 2.99 -9.24 -11.19
C ALA A 200 1.70 -8.66 -10.59
N VAL A 201 1.74 -8.23 -9.32
CA VAL A 201 0.59 -7.55 -8.68
C VAL A 201 0.27 -6.23 -9.39
N LEU A 202 1.29 -5.41 -9.65
CA LEU A 202 1.14 -4.10 -10.31
C LEU A 202 0.61 -4.25 -11.74
N GLU A 203 1.11 -5.23 -12.50
CA GLU A 203 0.65 -5.51 -13.86
C GLU A 203 -0.83 -5.90 -13.89
N VAL A 204 -1.27 -6.78 -12.98
CA VAL A 204 -2.68 -7.19 -12.89
C VAL A 204 -3.56 -6.02 -12.44
N ALA A 205 -3.10 -5.25 -11.45
CA ALA A 205 -3.82 -4.07 -10.95
C ALA A 205 -3.99 -3.01 -12.05
N ALA A 206 -2.94 -2.74 -12.84
CA ALA A 206 -2.97 -1.77 -13.93
C ALA A 206 -3.96 -2.18 -15.03
N ARG A 207 -3.95 -3.47 -15.41
CA ARG A 207 -4.90 -4.00 -16.39
C ARG A 207 -6.34 -3.96 -15.89
N LEU A 208 -6.59 -4.36 -14.65
CA LEU A 208 -7.93 -4.30 -14.05
C LEU A 208 -8.42 -2.85 -13.97
N ARG A 209 -7.61 -1.94 -13.45
CA ARG A 209 -7.92 -0.51 -13.39
C ARG A 209 -8.28 0.04 -14.76
N ARG A 210 -7.50 -0.29 -15.81
CA ARG A 210 -7.79 0.14 -17.18
C ARG A 210 -9.14 -0.37 -17.67
N LEU A 211 -9.45 -1.65 -17.46
CA LEU A 211 -10.73 -2.26 -17.85
C LEU A 211 -11.91 -1.59 -17.12
N VAL A 212 -11.77 -1.38 -15.81
CA VAL A 212 -12.80 -0.70 -15.01
C VAL A 212 -12.96 0.75 -15.48
N ASN A 213 -11.87 1.50 -15.63
CA ASN A 213 -11.92 2.89 -16.09
C ASN A 213 -12.54 3.04 -17.49
N GLN A 214 -12.35 2.07 -18.39
CA GLN A 214 -13.02 2.05 -19.70
C GLN A 214 -14.52 1.75 -19.63
N SER A 215 -14.99 1.13 -18.54
CA SER A 215 -16.40 0.81 -18.32
C SER A 215 -17.16 1.88 -17.53
N LEU A 216 -16.48 2.87 -16.95
CA LEU A 216 -17.11 3.92 -16.15
C LEU A 216 -17.62 5.06 -17.05
N GLU A 217 -18.86 5.47 -16.84
CA GLU A 217 -19.47 6.61 -17.56
C GLU A 217 -18.90 7.96 -17.08
N TYR A 218 -18.50 8.06 -15.80
CA TYR A 218 -18.09 9.31 -15.15
C TYR A 218 -16.64 9.28 -14.67
N GLY A 219 -15.69 9.30 -15.61
CA GLY A 219 -14.25 9.43 -15.30
C GLY A 219 -13.74 8.40 -14.29
N ARG A 220 -13.02 8.84 -13.24
CA ARG A 220 -12.44 7.97 -12.19
C ARG A 220 -13.44 7.54 -11.11
N TYR A 221 -14.70 7.97 -11.19
CA TYR A 221 -15.72 7.67 -10.19
C TYR A 221 -16.16 6.21 -10.31
N GLY A 222 -15.71 5.36 -9.38
CA GLY A 222 -15.94 3.90 -9.40
C GLY A 222 -14.70 3.06 -9.11
N LEU A 223 -13.49 3.66 -9.16
CA LEU A 223 -12.26 2.98 -8.76
C LEU A 223 -12.15 2.74 -7.24
N GLY A 224 -13.07 3.32 -6.44
CA GLY A 224 -13.08 3.21 -4.97
C GLY A 224 -13.13 1.77 -4.46
N ASP A 225 -13.77 0.87 -5.20
CA ASP A 225 -13.91 -0.55 -4.84
C ASP A 225 -12.67 -1.40 -5.15
N ILE A 226 -11.64 -0.81 -5.78
CA ILE A 226 -10.34 -1.46 -6.02
C ILE A 226 -9.32 -0.90 -5.02
N VAL A 227 -8.66 -1.81 -4.30
CA VAL A 227 -7.59 -1.46 -3.35
C VAL A 227 -6.33 -2.24 -3.70
N LEU A 228 -5.26 -1.51 -3.98
CA LEU A 228 -3.90 -2.03 -4.07
C LEU A 228 -3.21 -1.82 -2.72
N PHE A 229 -2.73 -2.91 -2.13
CA PHE A 229 -2.11 -2.92 -0.81
C PHE A 229 -0.68 -3.46 -0.89
N GLY A 230 0.26 -2.76 -0.27
CA GLY A 230 1.66 -3.19 -0.16
C GLY A 230 2.60 -2.07 0.25
N ASN A 231 3.88 -2.38 0.37
CA ASN A 231 4.88 -1.39 0.77
C ASN A 231 5.23 -0.47 -0.41
N LYS A 232 5.01 0.85 -0.23
CA LYS A 232 5.26 1.86 -1.26
C LYS A 232 6.69 1.83 -1.83
N LYS A 233 7.71 1.78 -0.96
CA LYS A 233 9.13 1.75 -1.35
C LYS A 233 9.44 0.52 -2.22
N GLN A 234 8.92 -0.65 -1.86
CA GLN A 234 9.15 -1.91 -2.59
C GLN A 234 8.32 -2.04 -3.88
N MET A 235 7.13 -1.45 -3.92
CA MET A 235 6.28 -1.43 -5.12
C MET A 235 6.69 -0.33 -6.11
N LYS A 236 7.50 0.64 -5.69
CA LYS A 236 8.00 1.76 -6.54
C LYS A 236 6.87 2.58 -7.19
N ILE A 237 5.74 2.72 -6.50
CA ILE A 237 4.63 3.57 -6.96
C ILE A 237 5.02 5.03 -6.70
N ASP A 238 5.23 5.76 -7.79
CA ASP A 238 5.59 7.18 -7.75
C ASP A 238 4.36 8.10 -7.78
N ASN A 239 4.59 9.42 -7.83
CA ASN A 239 3.50 10.39 -7.83
C ASN A 239 2.73 10.46 -9.15
N ASN A 240 3.34 10.01 -10.25
CA ASN A 240 2.79 10.05 -11.60
C ASN A 240 2.20 8.70 -12.03
N ASP A 241 2.36 7.68 -11.20
CA ASP A 241 1.81 6.36 -11.42
C ASP A 241 0.28 6.41 -11.36
N ASP A 242 -0.30 5.91 -12.42
CA ASP A 242 -1.73 5.73 -12.59
C ASP A 242 -2.34 4.86 -11.49
N LEU A 243 -1.59 3.91 -10.93
CA LEU A 243 -2.02 3.03 -9.82
C LEU A 243 -2.17 3.75 -8.48
N ARG A 244 -1.69 4.99 -8.38
CA ARG A 244 -1.76 5.78 -7.15
C ARG A 244 -3.20 5.98 -6.68
N ASP A 245 -4.15 6.12 -7.60
CA ASP A 245 -5.57 6.31 -7.29
C ASP A 245 -6.23 5.09 -6.64
N ILE A 246 -5.67 3.89 -6.80
CA ILE A 246 -6.11 2.64 -6.13
C ILE A 246 -5.20 2.20 -4.98
N PHE A 247 -4.08 2.87 -4.76
CA PHE A 247 -3.14 2.52 -3.68
C PHE A 247 -3.64 2.98 -2.31
N LEU A 248 -3.69 2.05 -1.34
CA LEU A 248 -4.31 2.29 -0.03
C LEU A 248 -3.67 3.46 0.71
N ASP A 249 -2.34 3.46 0.86
CA ASP A 249 -1.63 4.48 1.66
C ASP A 249 -1.83 5.88 1.05
N HIS A 250 -1.93 5.96 -0.28
CA HIS A 250 -2.22 7.23 -0.94
C HIS A 250 -3.62 7.74 -0.60
N ARG A 251 -4.62 6.86 -0.63
CA ARG A 251 -6.00 7.20 -0.25
C ARG A 251 -6.12 7.60 1.21
N VAL A 252 -5.43 6.90 2.11
CA VAL A 252 -5.38 7.27 3.54
C VAL A 252 -4.79 8.67 3.71
N LYS A 253 -3.69 8.99 3.00
CA LYS A 253 -3.09 10.34 3.04
C LYS A 253 -4.03 11.43 2.52
N ILE A 254 -4.84 11.16 1.49
CA ILE A 254 -5.88 12.10 1.05
C ILE A 254 -6.96 12.23 2.13
N LEU A 255 -7.46 11.11 2.65
CA LEU A 255 -8.53 11.10 3.63
C LEU A 255 -8.16 11.87 4.90
N ILE A 256 -6.93 11.72 5.41
CA ILE A 256 -6.44 12.49 6.55
C ILE A 256 -6.56 13.99 6.29
N LYS A 257 -6.18 14.48 5.10
CA LYS A 257 -6.32 15.90 4.73
C LYS A 257 -7.79 16.33 4.67
N CYS A 258 -8.66 15.47 4.17
CA CYS A 258 -10.10 15.72 4.13
C CYS A 258 -10.75 15.74 5.52
N LEU A 259 -10.13 15.12 6.54
CA LEU A 259 -10.67 15.04 7.90
C LEU A 259 -10.08 16.09 8.85
N VAL A 260 -9.24 17.01 8.36
CA VAL A 260 -8.66 18.08 9.20
C VAL A 260 -9.77 19.00 9.74
N PRO A 261 -9.86 19.28 11.05
CA PRO A 261 -10.97 20.03 11.62
C PRO A 261 -11.18 21.45 11.04
N LEU A 262 -10.10 22.15 10.71
CA LEU A 262 -10.14 23.57 10.31
C LEU A 262 -9.92 23.80 8.80
N SER A 263 -9.70 22.76 8.02
CA SER A 263 -9.45 22.87 6.56
C SER A 263 -9.98 21.68 5.77
N GLY A 264 -10.52 20.69 6.45
CA GLY A 264 -11.08 19.49 5.86
C GLY A 264 -12.51 19.71 5.40
N TRP A 265 -13.11 18.62 4.93
CA TRP A 265 -14.36 18.64 4.20
C TRP A 265 -15.53 19.19 5.01
N LYS A 266 -15.62 18.87 6.31
CA LYS A 266 -16.67 19.40 7.20
C LYS A 266 -16.61 20.93 7.28
N HIS A 267 -15.42 21.48 7.53
CA HIS A 267 -15.23 22.93 7.61
C HIS A 267 -15.53 23.63 6.27
N LEU A 268 -15.09 23.03 5.16
CA LEU A 268 -15.37 23.56 3.81
C LEU A 268 -16.87 23.53 3.49
N LEU A 269 -17.57 22.48 3.89
CA LEU A 269 -19.02 22.36 3.70
C LEU A 269 -19.78 23.39 4.54
N GLU A 270 -19.43 23.56 5.82
CA GLU A 270 -20.01 24.59 6.68
C GLU A 270 -19.74 26.00 6.13
N SER A 271 -18.52 26.25 5.63
CA SER A 271 -18.17 27.52 4.99
C SER A 271 -18.96 27.77 3.71
N MET A 272 -19.21 26.73 2.91
CA MET A 272 -20.05 26.83 1.71
C MET A 272 -21.50 27.11 2.08
N ILE A 273 -22.04 26.46 3.11
CA ILE A 273 -23.39 26.74 3.62
C ILE A 273 -23.48 28.21 4.04
N HIS A 274 -22.54 28.71 4.84
CA HIS A 274 -22.52 30.11 5.27
C HIS A 274 -22.41 31.09 4.10
N LEU A 275 -21.62 30.77 3.07
CA LEU A 275 -21.52 31.58 1.84
C LEU A 275 -22.85 31.66 1.09
N LEU A 276 -23.63 30.58 1.10
CA LEU A 276 -24.92 30.53 0.41
C LEU A 276 -26.04 31.16 1.25
N ASP A 277 -25.97 31.08 2.58
CA ASP A 277 -26.94 31.67 3.50
C ASP A 277 -26.77 33.20 3.62
N ASP A 278 -25.51 33.68 3.71
CA ASP A 278 -25.18 35.11 3.75
C ASP A 278 -23.99 35.47 2.85
N PRO A 279 -24.23 35.68 1.54
CA PRO A 279 -23.17 35.98 0.60
C PRO A 279 -22.58 37.40 0.78
N GLU A 280 -23.36 38.37 1.27
CA GLU A 280 -22.90 39.76 1.42
C GLU A 280 -21.90 39.91 2.57
N GLU A 281 -22.18 39.27 3.71
CA GLU A 281 -21.25 39.24 4.86
C GLU A 281 -19.95 38.52 4.47
N GLN A 282 -20.05 37.35 3.83
CA GLN A 282 -18.87 36.59 3.43
C GLN A 282 -18.03 37.33 2.38
N TYR A 283 -18.65 38.08 1.46
CA TYR A 283 -17.92 38.91 0.51
C TYR A 283 -17.20 40.07 1.20
N SER A 284 -17.83 40.71 2.18
CA SER A 284 -17.21 41.78 2.98
C SER A 284 -16.00 41.27 3.77
N LEU A 285 -16.14 40.13 4.45
CA LEU A 285 -15.04 39.45 5.17
C LEU A 285 -13.89 39.04 4.22
N TYR A 286 -14.21 38.63 3.00
CA TYR A 286 -13.20 38.34 1.98
C TYR A 286 -12.41 39.59 1.58
N LEU A 287 -13.08 40.74 1.39
CA LEU A 287 -12.42 42.01 1.07
C LEU A 287 -11.49 42.46 2.21
N GLU A 288 -11.93 42.33 3.46
CA GLU A 288 -11.10 42.63 4.64
C GLU A 288 -9.84 41.76 4.68
N LYS A 289 -10.00 40.43 4.60
CA LYS A 289 -8.87 39.49 4.58
C LYS A 289 -7.91 39.76 3.41
N ARG A 290 -8.42 40.20 2.27
CA ARG A 290 -7.60 40.55 1.10
C ARG A 290 -6.79 41.82 1.36
N ALA A 291 -7.38 42.84 1.98
CA ALA A 291 -6.68 44.07 2.36
C ALA A 291 -5.58 43.79 3.40
N GLU A 292 -5.83 42.92 4.37
CA GLU A 292 -4.83 42.50 5.36
C GLU A 292 -3.64 41.77 4.73
N LYS A 293 -3.90 40.82 3.81
CA LYS A 293 -2.83 40.12 3.08
C LYS A 293 -1.96 41.08 2.25
N GLN A 294 -2.58 42.09 1.64
CA GLN A 294 -1.83 43.10 0.88
C GLN A 294 -0.91 43.93 1.80
N LYS A 295 -1.38 44.30 2.99
CA LYS A 295 -0.55 44.98 4.00
C LYS A 295 0.61 44.10 4.48
N GLN A 296 0.37 42.82 4.75
CA GLN A 296 1.42 41.89 5.18
C GLN A 296 2.48 41.65 4.09
N ASN A 297 2.06 41.55 2.82
CA ASN A 297 3.01 41.40 1.71
C ASN A 297 3.83 42.68 1.47
N ALA A 298 3.23 43.87 1.63
CA ALA A 298 3.96 45.13 1.54
C ALA A 298 5.04 45.24 2.64
N GLN A 299 4.70 44.84 3.88
CA GLN A 299 5.65 44.81 5.00
C GLN A 299 6.79 43.80 4.78
N LYS A 300 6.50 42.60 4.27
CA LYS A 300 7.55 41.62 3.91
C LYS A 300 8.49 42.15 2.82
N ASN A 301 7.94 42.81 1.79
CA ASN A 301 8.76 43.39 0.73
C ASN A 301 9.63 44.56 1.23
N GLU A 302 9.14 45.35 2.19
CA GLU A 302 9.95 46.39 2.85
C GLU A 302 11.05 45.80 3.73
N GLU A 303 10.78 44.70 4.45
CA GLU A 303 11.79 44.00 5.25
C GLU A 303 12.88 43.33 4.39
N ASP A 304 12.50 42.72 3.27
CA ASP A 304 13.45 42.10 2.33
C ASP A 304 14.29 43.17 1.58
N ASN A 305 13.69 44.31 1.21
CA ASN A 305 14.44 45.44 0.63
C ASN A 305 15.41 46.09 1.63
N ARG A 306 15.07 46.17 2.93
CA ARG A 306 15.98 46.66 3.96
C ARG A 306 17.15 45.72 4.22
N LYS A 307 16.96 44.40 4.06
CA LYS A 307 18.05 43.42 4.14
C LYS A 307 18.98 43.47 2.92
N HIS A 308 18.46 43.84 1.75
CA HIS A 308 19.28 43.95 0.54
C HIS A 308 20.10 45.25 0.48
N ASN A 309 19.58 46.35 1.04
CA ASN A 309 20.29 47.64 1.10
C ASN A 309 21.21 47.79 2.33
N GLY A 310 21.33 46.77 3.18
CA GLY A 310 22.18 46.79 4.38
C GLY A 310 23.63 46.36 4.16
N ASP A 311 23.98 45.89 2.95
CA ASP A 311 25.33 45.41 2.60
C ASP A 311 26.16 46.46 1.80
N GLU A 312 25.62 47.65 1.54
CA GLU A 312 26.33 48.75 0.88
C GLU A 312 26.49 49.96 1.81
N ASP A 313 27.33 49.84 2.85
CA ASP A 313 27.95 51.01 3.49
C ASP A 313 29.22 50.58 4.26
N TYR A 314 30.34 50.50 3.53
CA TYR A 314 31.68 50.65 4.14
C TYR A 314 32.13 52.10 3.93
N PRO A 315 32.41 52.88 4.99
CA PRO A 315 33.06 54.16 4.81
C PRO A 315 34.56 53.94 4.55
N LEU A 316 35.03 54.55 3.46
CA LEU A 316 36.43 54.88 3.23
C LEU A 316 36.97 55.72 4.40
N THR A 317 37.84 55.12 5.20
CA THR A 317 39.05 55.73 5.78
C THR A 317 39.99 54.63 6.25
#